data_AF-A0A528D3T3-F1
#
_entry.id   AF-A0A528D3T3-F1
#
_cell.length_a   1.000
_cell.length_b   1.000
_cell.length_c   1.000
_cell.angle_alpha   90.00
_cell.angle_beta   90.00
_cell.angle_gamma   90.00
#
_symmetry.space_group_name_H-M   'P 1'
#
loop_
_entity.id
_entity.type
_entity.pdbx_description
1 polymer ?
#
loop_
_entity_poly.entity_id
_entity_poly.type
_entity_poly.pdbx_seq_one_letter_code
_entity_poly.pdbx_strand_id
1 'polypeptide(L)'
;LGVLDASECPPTFGVPEDMVVGLIAGGPKALVQAVEGAEDDPQQGMKALQDIKLTADDVVVGIAVSGRTPYVIGGLTYARQVGATTVALSCNPRSVIAGIADIAISPLVGPEVLAGSTRLKSGTAQKLVLNMLTTAAMIRIGKSYQNLMVDLNPSNKKLVARAVGIVMQTTGCTAQQARRALDQTGKDVKLAILVTITGMGIEEARKALDNAGGFLRKAIGEKTL
;
A
#
# COMPACT_ATOMS: atom_id res chain seq x y z
N LEU A 1 -5.12 -9.12 -7.75
CA LEU A 1 -4.94 -8.82 -6.31
C LEU A 1 -3.94 -7.69 -6.08
N GLY A 2 -2.74 -7.70 -6.67
CA GLY A 2 -1.81 -6.57 -6.57
C GLY A 2 -2.44 -5.23 -6.99
N VAL A 3 -3.15 -5.18 -8.11
CA VAL A 3 -3.90 -3.99 -8.56
C VAL A 3 -4.96 -3.51 -7.56
N LEU A 4 -5.64 -4.45 -6.88
CA LEU A 4 -6.64 -4.10 -5.88
C LEU A 4 -6.00 -3.40 -4.68
N ASP A 5 -4.94 -3.99 -4.12
CA ASP A 5 -4.22 -3.44 -2.97
C ASP A 5 -3.58 -2.07 -3.29
N ALA A 6 -2.96 -1.95 -4.47
CA ALA A 6 -2.42 -0.70 -4.99
C ALA A 6 -3.49 0.41 -5.09
N SER A 7 -4.67 0.08 -5.64
CA SER A 7 -5.76 1.06 -5.83
C SER A 7 -6.33 1.61 -4.52
N GLU A 8 -6.17 0.88 -3.41
CA GLU A 8 -6.63 1.30 -2.10
C GLU A 8 -5.63 2.25 -1.42
N CYS A 9 -4.38 2.31 -1.86
CA CYS A 9 -3.33 3.09 -1.20
C CYS A 9 -3.57 4.61 -1.27
N PRO A 10 -3.83 5.24 -2.43
CA PRO A 10 -4.06 6.68 -2.51
C PRO A 10 -5.23 7.20 -1.64
N PRO A 11 -6.45 6.63 -1.68
CA PRO A 11 -7.55 7.12 -0.85
C PRO A 11 -7.36 6.82 0.66
N THR A 12 -6.60 5.78 1.01
CA THR A 12 -6.38 5.34 2.40
C THR A 12 -5.26 6.11 3.08
N PHE A 13 -4.13 6.30 2.40
CA PHE A 13 -2.90 6.85 2.97
C PHE A 13 -2.49 8.20 2.36
N GLY A 14 -3.28 8.75 1.44
CA GLY A 14 -3.03 10.07 0.86
C GLY A 14 -1.71 10.10 0.08
N VAL A 15 -1.35 8.98 -0.55
CA VAL A 15 -0.12 8.83 -1.33
C VAL A 15 -0.39 9.00 -2.83
N PRO A 16 0.61 9.44 -3.62
CA PRO A 16 0.55 9.43 -5.08
C PRO A 16 0.22 8.04 -5.67
N GLU A 17 -0.37 8.02 -6.86
CA GLU A 17 -0.75 6.77 -7.56
C GLU A 17 0.47 5.94 -8.01
N ASP A 18 1.64 6.57 -8.15
CA ASP A 18 2.89 5.92 -8.56
C ASP A 18 3.68 5.33 -7.38
N MET A 19 3.28 5.57 -6.11
CA MET A 19 3.97 5.00 -4.94
C MET A 19 3.75 3.49 -4.79
N VAL A 20 2.57 2.98 -5.15
CA VAL A 20 2.24 1.55 -5.12
C VAL A 20 1.55 1.19 -6.42
N VAL A 21 2.23 0.43 -7.28
CA VAL A 21 1.75 0.12 -8.63
C VAL A 21 1.41 -1.36 -8.76
N GLY A 22 0.21 -1.65 -9.23
CA GLY A 22 -0.21 -3.01 -9.58
C GLY A 22 -0.01 -3.29 -11.06
N LEU A 23 0.80 -4.30 -11.39
CA LEU A 23 0.98 -4.81 -12.74
C LEU A 23 0.29 -6.16 -12.90
N ILE A 24 -0.22 -6.45 -14.10
CA ILE A 24 -0.90 -7.70 -14.42
C ILE A 24 -0.51 -8.14 -15.83
N ALA A 25 -0.23 -9.43 -16.00
CA ALA A 25 0.02 -10.05 -17.30
C ALA A 25 -1.16 -9.79 -18.24
N GLY A 26 -0.90 -9.35 -19.48
CA GLY A 26 -1.94 -8.96 -20.45
C GLY A 26 -2.49 -7.55 -20.26
N GLY A 27 -1.98 -6.79 -19.27
CA GLY A 27 -2.29 -5.37 -19.07
C GLY A 27 -3.72 -5.10 -18.57
N PRO A 28 -4.22 -3.84 -18.67
CA PRO A 28 -5.49 -3.45 -18.07
C PRO A 28 -6.71 -4.28 -18.49
N LYS A 29 -6.71 -4.85 -19.71
CA LYS A 29 -7.78 -5.74 -20.19
C LYS A 29 -7.93 -6.99 -19.31
N ALA A 30 -6.82 -7.50 -18.77
CA ALA A 30 -6.78 -8.66 -17.88
C ALA A 30 -7.53 -8.46 -16.55
N LEU A 31 -7.89 -7.22 -16.20
CA LEU A 31 -8.67 -6.93 -14.99
C LEU A 31 -10.12 -7.37 -15.09
N VAL A 32 -10.69 -7.37 -16.29
CA VAL A 32 -12.11 -7.69 -16.52
C VAL A 32 -12.30 -8.98 -17.31
N GLN A 33 -11.29 -9.38 -18.08
CA GLN A 33 -11.34 -10.58 -18.92
C GLN A 33 -9.97 -11.25 -18.96
N ALA A 34 -9.91 -12.56 -18.74
CA ALA A 34 -8.66 -13.31 -18.85
C ALA A 34 -8.05 -13.18 -20.26
N VAL A 35 -6.74 -12.97 -20.32
CA VAL A 35 -5.97 -12.91 -21.56
C VAL A 35 -5.16 -14.19 -21.68
N GLU A 36 -5.51 -15.02 -22.66
CA GLU A 36 -4.88 -16.32 -22.87
C GLU A 36 -3.38 -16.18 -23.21
N GLY A 37 -2.54 -17.03 -22.62
CA GLY A 37 -1.08 -17.07 -22.84
C GLY A 37 -0.28 -15.90 -22.27
N ALA A 38 -0.91 -14.87 -21.69
CA ALA A 38 -0.19 -13.71 -21.16
C ALA A 38 0.74 -14.06 -19.99
N GLU A 39 0.40 -15.08 -19.21
CA GLU A 39 1.19 -15.50 -18.05
C GLU A 39 2.43 -16.34 -18.41
N ASP A 40 2.46 -16.89 -19.63
CA ASP A 40 3.51 -17.78 -20.12
C ASP A 40 4.70 -17.05 -20.76
N ASP A 41 4.63 -15.71 -20.85
CA ASP A 41 5.66 -14.88 -21.47
C ASP A 41 6.53 -14.16 -20.41
N PRO A 42 7.79 -14.60 -20.19
CA PRO A 42 8.70 -13.94 -19.25
C PRO A 42 9.14 -12.55 -19.73
N GLN A 43 9.21 -12.30 -21.04
CA GLN A 43 9.63 -11.00 -21.59
C GLN A 43 8.59 -9.93 -21.28
N GLN A 44 7.30 -10.28 -21.27
CA GLN A 44 6.24 -9.35 -20.84
C GLN A 44 6.40 -8.89 -19.39
N GLY A 45 6.88 -9.75 -18.49
CA GLY A 45 7.15 -9.38 -17.10
C GLY A 45 8.26 -8.35 -16.96
N MET A 46 9.37 -8.58 -17.68
CA MET A 46 10.47 -7.62 -17.78
C MET A 46 10.02 -6.29 -18.39
N LYS A 47 9.32 -6.34 -19.53
CA LYS A 47 8.85 -5.15 -20.24
C LYS A 47 7.91 -4.30 -19.39
N ALA A 48 6.99 -4.93 -18.64
CA ALA A 48 6.08 -4.19 -17.76
C ALA A 48 6.82 -3.37 -16.69
N LEU A 49 7.97 -3.87 -16.19
CA LEU A 49 8.82 -3.14 -15.25
C LEU A 49 9.66 -2.05 -15.94
N GLN A 50 10.09 -2.27 -17.18
CA GLN A 50 10.77 -1.25 -17.99
C GLN A 50 9.85 -0.07 -18.31
N ASP A 51 8.60 -0.34 -18.66
CA ASP A 51 7.61 0.66 -19.04
C ASP A 51 7.32 1.65 -17.89
N ILE A 52 7.41 1.18 -16.63
CA ILE A 52 7.31 2.04 -15.43
C ILE A 52 8.66 2.58 -14.95
N LYS A 53 9.74 2.34 -15.70
CA LYS A 53 11.11 2.81 -15.41
C LYS A 53 11.63 2.36 -14.04
N LEU A 54 11.46 1.08 -13.71
CA LEU A 54 11.98 0.49 -12.48
C LEU A 54 13.46 0.84 -12.24
N THR A 55 13.77 1.19 -11.00
CA THR A 55 15.10 1.54 -10.50
C THR A 55 15.54 0.63 -9.35
N ALA A 56 16.80 0.76 -8.90
CA ALA A 56 17.32 0.00 -7.76
C ALA A 56 16.71 0.43 -6.41
N ASP A 57 16.12 1.63 -6.34
CA ASP A 57 15.46 2.15 -5.13
C ASP A 57 14.05 1.56 -4.91
N ASP A 58 13.54 0.83 -5.91
CA ASP A 58 12.22 0.22 -5.89
C ASP A 58 12.21 -1.18 -5.25
N VAL A 59 11.01 -1.64 -4.90
CA VAL A 59 10.75 -3.01 -4.42
C VAL A 59 9.76 -3.70 -5.35
N VAL A 60 10.11 -4.89 -5.84
CA VAL A 60 9.24 -5.68 -6.73
C VAL A 60 8.72 -6.92 -6.00
N VAL A 61 7.39 -7.02 -5.87
CA VAL A 61 6.70 -8.19 -5.30
C VAL A 61 6.13 -9.05 -6.43
N GLY A 62 6.78 -10.19 -6.71
CA GLY A 62 6.31 -11.18 -7.67
C GLY A 62 5.24 -12.10 -7.07
N ILE A 63 4.02 -12.06 -7.60
CA ILE A 63 2.85 -12.76 -7.05
C ILE A 63 2.45 -13.92 -7.97
N ALA A 64 2.69 -15.16 -7.56
CA ALA A 64 2.23 -16.34 -8.29
C ALA A 64 1.95 -17.49 -7.33
N VAL A 65 0.69 -17.97 -7.26
CA VAL A 65 0.34 -19.07 -6.35
C VAL A 65 1.17 -20.32 -6.64
N SER A 66 1.28 -20.68 -7.93
CA SER A 66 2.07 -21.82 -8.39
C SER A 66 3.56 -21.67 -8.08
N GLY A 67 4.03 -20.42 -7.96
CA GLY A 67 5.42 -20.06 -7.77
C GLY A 67 6.32 -20.33 -8.98
N ARG A 68 5.73 -20.58 -10.16
CA ARG A 68 6.47 -20.92 -11.39
C ARG A 68 5.96 -20.21 -12.66
N THR A 69 5.09 -19.20 -12.49
CA THR A 69 4.51 -18.45 -13.62
C THR A 69 5.60 -17.68 -14.38
N PRO A 70 5.82 -17.93 -15.69
CA PRO A 70 6.90 -17.32 -16.47
C PRO A 70 6.93 -15.79 -16.45
N TYR A 71 5.78 -15.13 -16.59
CA TYR A 71 5.67 -13.66 -16.48
C TYR A 71 6.30 -13.12 -15.18
N VAL A 72 6.01 -13.78 -14.05
CA VAL A 72 6.52 -13.37 -12.73
C VAL A 72 8.01 -13.70 -12.58
N ILE A 73 8.46 -14.84 -13.13
CA ILE A 73 9.88 -15.21 -13.18
C ILE A 73 10.69 -14.15 -13.95
N GLY A 74 10.22 -13.76 -15.14
CA GLY A 74 10.88 -12.75 -15.96
C GLY A 74 10.95 -11.39 -15.28
N GLY A 75 9.85 -10.96 -14.65
CA GLY A 75 9.80 -9.71 -13.87
C GLY A 75 10.78 -9.71 -12.70
N LEU A 76 10.77 -10.74 -11.85
CA LEU A 76 11.68 -10.85 -10.71
C LEU A 76 13.16 -10.94 -11.13
N THR A 77 13.44 -11.66 -12.21
CA THR A 77 14.80 -11.78 -12.74
C THR A 77 15.32 -10.42 -13.21
N TYR A 78 14.51 -9.66 -13.95
CA TYR A 78 14.86 -8.31 -14.38
C TYR A 78 15.03 -7.35 -13.20
N ALA A 79 14.11 -7.37 -12.23
CA ALA A 79 14.20 -6.54 -11.02
C ALA A 79 15.53 -6.74 -10.28
N ARG A 80 15.96 -8.01 -10.15
CA ARG A 80 17.25 -8.36 -9.56
C ARG A 80 18.44 -7.83 -10.37
N GLN A 81 18.37 -7.87 -11.70
CA GLN A 81 19.41 -7.31 -12.58
C GLN A 81 19.54 -5.79 -12.44
N VAL A 82 18.41 -5.10 -12.25
CA VAL A 82 18.38 -3.65 -11.99
C VAL A 82 18.93 -3.31 -10.59
N GLY A 83 18.93 -4.27 -9.66
CA GLY A 83 19.34 -4.08 -8.27
C GLY A 83 18.21 -3.70 -7.32
N ALA A 84 16.96 -3.81 -7.78
CA ALA A 84 15.78 -3.60 -6.94
C ALA A 84 15.64 -4.72 -5.92
N THR A 85 15.06 -4.42 -4.76
CA THR A 85 14.75 -5.46 -3.75
C THR A 85 13.62 -6.34 -4.27
N THR A 86 13.80 -7.65 -4.23
CA THR A 86 12.83 -8.61 -4.77
C THR A 86 12.13 -9.43 -3.68
N VAL A 87 10.81 -9.55 -3.79
CA VAL A 87 9.97 -10.35 -2.89
C VAL A 87 9.15 -11.35 -3.70
N ALA A 88 9.20 -12.63 -3.36
CA ALA A 88 8.36 -13.66 -3.95
C ALA A 88 7.18 -13.99 -3.03
N LEU A 89 5.95 -13.90 -3.55
CA LEU A 89 4.73 -14.30 -2.87
C LEU A 89 4.08 -15.49 -3.58
N SER A 90 4.22 -16.67 -2.98
CA SER A 90 3.65 -17.93 -3.49
C SER A 90 2.93 -18.71 -2.39
N CYS A 91 2.22 -19.79 -2.73
CA CYS A 91 1.73 -20.75 -1.73
C CYS A 91 2.46 -22.10 -1.82
N ASN A 92 3.66 -22.10 -2.43
CA ASN A 92 4.53 -23.25 -2.55
C ASN A 92 5.95 -22.89 -2.07
N PRO A 93 6.42 -23.39 -0.92
CA PRO A 93 7.72 -23.04 -0.34
C PRO A 93 8.92 -23.41 -1.22
N ARG A 94 8.77 -24.40 -2.11
CA ARG A 94 9.81 -24.83 -3.05
C ARG A 94 9.53 -24.30 -4.46
N SER A 95 9.15 -23.03 -4.54
CA SER A 95 8.82 -22.37 -5.80
C SER A 95 10.07 -21.84 -6.50
N VAL A 96 9.98 -21.72 -7.83
CA VAL A 96 11.04 -21.13 -8.66
C VAL A 96 11.27 -19.68 -8.26
N ILE A 97 10.18 -18.91 -8.08
CA ILE A 97 10.29 -17.49 -7.72
C ILE A 97 10.90 -17.26 -6.33
N ALA A 98 10.71 -18.19 -5.38
CA ALA A 98 11.35 -18.11 -4.07
C ALA A 98 12.87 -18.27 -4.14
N GLY A 99 13.40 -19.00 -5.14
CA GLY A 99 14.84 -19.12 -5.38
C GLY A 99 15.46 -17.92 -6.10
N ILE A 100 14.64 -17.05 -6.70
CA ILE A 100 15.08 -15.85 -7.43
C ILE A 100 15.09 -14.63 -6.50
N ALA A 101 14.07 -14.51 -5.66
CA ALA A 101 13.83 -13.32 -4.83
C ALA A 101 14.72 -13.28 -3.58
N ASP A 102 15.00 -12.06 -3.10
CA ASP A 102 15.75 -11.83 -1.85
C ASP A 102 14.94 -12.23 -0.61
N ILE A 103 13.61 -12.04 -0.68
CA ILE A 103 12.67 -12.37 0.39
C ILE A 103 11.59 -13.30 -0.17
N ALA A 104 11.38 -14.46 0.45
CA ALA A 104 10.31 -15.39 0.09
C ALA A 104 9.21 -15.42 1.16
N ILE A 105 7.98 -15.08 0.77
CA ILE A 105 6.77 -15.17 1.57
C ILE A 105 5.91 -16.32 1.01
N SER A 106 5.87 -17.44 1.75
CA SER A 106 5.24 -18.68 1.28
C SER A 106 4.18 -19.24 2.24
N PRO A 107 3.03 -18.55 2.44
CA PRO A 107 1.94 -19.07 3.26
C PRO A 107 1.43 -20.42 2.73
N LEU A 108 1.58 -21.46 3.54
CA LEU A 108 1.12 -22.81 3.25
C LEU A 108 -0.37 -22.96 3.58
N VAL A 109 -1.22 -22.88 2.56
CA VAL A 109 -2.68 -22.97 2.72
C VAL A 109 -3.26 -24.38 2.51
N GLY A 110 -2.44 -25.33 2.06
CA GLY A 110 -2.85 -26.70 1.74
C GLY A 110 -3.74 -26.83 0.49
N PRO A 111 -4.22 -28.04 0.16
CA PRO A 111 -5.03 -28.30 -1.04
C PRO A 111 -6.33 -27.51 -1.05
N GLU A 112 -6.71 -26.95 -2.20
CA GLU A 112 -7.97 -26.23 -2.37
C GLU A 112 -9.17 -27.19 -2.36
N VAL A 113 -10.34 -26.70 -1.92
CA VAL A 113 -11.58 -27.51 -1.90
C VAL A 113 -12.00 -27.96 -3.31
N LEU A 114 -11.77 -27.11 -4.30
CA LEU A 114 -11.82 -27.47 -5.72
C LEU A 114 -10.37 -27.56 -6.20
N ALA A 115 -9.93 -28.75 -6.56
CA ALA A 115 -8.54 -29.01 -6.95
C ALA A 115 -8.07 -28.02 -8.03
N GLY A 116 -6.96 -27.34 -7.77
CA GLY A 116 -6.38 -26.33 -8.67
C GLY A 116 -7.04 -24.94 -8.65
N SER A 117 -8.18 -24.77 -7.98
CA SER A 117 -8.87 -23.47 -7.89
C SER A 117 -8.21 -22.54 -6.86
N THR A 118 -7.02 -22.05 -7.20
CA THR A 118 -6.17 -21.23 -6.32
C THR A 118 -6.72 -19.84 -6.03
N ARG A 119 -7.79 -19.40 -6.72
CA ARG A 119 -8.51 -18.15 -6.39
C ARG A 119 -9.15 -18.14 -4.99
N LEU A 120 -9.20 -19.30 -4.32
CA LEU A 120 -9.84 -19.51 -3.02
C LEU A 120 -8.88 -19.21 -1.86
N LYS A 121 -8.33 -20.23 -1.18
CA LYS A 121 -7.49 -20.02 0.00
C LYS A 121 -6.19 -19.31 -0.35
N SER A 122 -5.57 -19.69 -1.45
CA SER A 122 -4.31 -19.09 -1.90
C SER A 122 -4.50 -17.61 -2.26
N GLY A 123 -5.55 -17.27 -3.01
CA GLY A 123 -5.92 -15.88 -3.29
C GLY A 123 -6.24 -15.07 -2.03
N THR A 124 -6.92 -15.69 -1.05
CA THR A 124 -7.19 -15.06 0.25
C THR A 124 -5.89 -14.77 1.01
N ALA A 125 -4.99 -15.74 1.08
CA ALA A 125 -3.69 -15.56 1.74
C ALA A 125 -2.87 -14.45 1.06
N GLN A 126 -2.86 -14.41 -0.28
CA GLN A 126 -2.19 -13.33 -1.01
C GLN A 126 -2.78 -11.96 -0.67
N LYS A 127 -4.11 -11.83 -0.60
CA LYS A 127 -4.75 -10.57 -0.20
C LYS A 127 -4.28 -10.13 1.19
N LEU A 128 -4.26 -11.05 2.16
CA LEU A 128 -3.85 -10.74 3.53
C LEU A 128 -2.38 -10.29 3.59
N VAL A 129 -1.49 -10.98 2.88
CA VAL A 129 -0.07 -10.59 2.82
C VAL A 129 0.10 -9.21 2.19
N LEU A 130 -0.57 -8.93 1.06
CA LEU A 130 -0.47 -7.63 0.40
C LEU A 130 -0.96 -6.49 1.30
N ASN A 131 -2.14 -6.69 1.93
CA ASN A 131 -2.66 -5.71 2.89
C ASN A 131 -1.70 -5.48 4.06
N MET A 132 -1.01 -6.53 4.55
CA MET A 132 0.01 -6.38 5.58
C MET A 132 1.22 -5.58 5.10
N LEU A 133 1.73 -5.86 3.89
CA LEU A 133 2.88 -5.15 3.33
C LEU A 133 2.61 -3.66 3.22
N THR A 134 1.52 -3.27 2.55
CA THR A 134 1.19 -1.86 2.33
C THR A 134 0.79 -1.17 3.63
N THR A 135 -0.07 -1.77 4.45
CA THR A 135 -0.49 -1.15 5.72
C THR A 135 0.69 -0.96 6.68
N ALA A 136 1.54 -1.98 6.86
CA ALA A 136 2.69 -1.88 7.76
C ALA A 136 3.70 -0.84 7.26
N ALA A 137 3.99 -0.81 5.95
CA ALA A 137 4.87 0.18 5.36
C ALA A 137 4.34 1.61 5.56
N MET A 138 3.04 1.83 5.32
CA MET A 138 2.40 3.14 5.47
C MET A 138 2.39 3.62 6.93
N ILE A 139 2.15 2.72 7.89
CA ILE A 139 2.31 3.02 9.32
C ILE A 139 3.75 3.44 9.62
N ARG A 140 4.74 2.73 9.08
CA ARG A 140 6.17 2.98 9.29
C ARG A 140 6.67 4.30 8.72
N ILE A 141 5.96 4.89 7.74
CA ILE A 141 6.25 6.23 7.19
C ILE A 141 5.27 7.30 7.71
N GLY A 142 4.57 7.02 8.82
CA GLY A 142 3.78 8.01 9.54
C GLY A 142 2.39 8.31 8.97
N LYS A 143 1.83 7.46 8.10
CA LYS A 143 0.47 7.66 7.52
C LYS A 143 -0.68 7.39 8.50
N SER A 144 -0.38 6.91 9.70
CA SER A 144 -1.36 6.70 10.77
C SER A 144 -0.97 7.41 12.07
N TYR A 145 -1.96 7.58 12.94
CA TYR A 145 -1.76 7.98 14.34
C TYR A 145 -2.57 7.05 15.22
N GLN A 146 -1.91 6.37 16.16
CA GLN A 146 -2.51 5.23 16.85
C GLN A 146 -3.04 4.21 15.83
N ASN A 147 -4.33 3.89 15.87
CA ASN A 147 -5.02 3.04 14.88
C ASN A 147 -5.87 3.86 13.87
N LEU A 148 -5.69 5.18 13.84
CA LEU A 148 -6.49 6.09 13.02
C LEU A 148 -5.77 6.44 11.70
N MET A 149 -6.56 6.42 10.63
CA MET A 149 -6.16 6.78 9.28
C MET A 149 -6.14 8.31 9.15
N VAL A 150 -5.09 8.97 9.64
CA VAL A 150 -5.02 10.44 9.70
C VAL A 150 -4.50 11.09 8.41
N ASP A 151 -4.09 10.31 7.41
CA ASP A 151 -3.60 10.84 6.12
C ASP A 151 -4.55 10.47 4.97
N LEU A 152 -5.85 10.33 5.24
CA LEU A 152 -6.85 10.04 4.21
C LEU A 152 -7.11 11.25 3.31
N ASN A 153 -7.49 11.02 2.05
CA ASN A 153 -7.97 12.08 1.16
C ASN A 153 -9.52 12.19 1.23
N PRO A 154 -10.10 13.27 1.81
CA PRO A 154 -11.56 13.40 1.97
C PRO A 154 -12.29 13.79 0.68
N SER A 155 -12.22 12.93 -0.35
CA SER A 155 -12.73 13.19 -1.71
C SER A 155 -14.25 13.02 -1.88
N ASN A 156 -14.94 12.42 -0.89
CA ASN A 156 -16.38 12.19 -0.94
C ASN A 156 -17.04 12.39 0.43
N LYS A 157 -18.38 12.46 0.46
CA LYS A 157 -19.17 12.71 1.68
C LYS A 157 -18.84 11.74 2.83
N LYS A 158 -18.62 10.46 2.52
CA LYS A 158 -18.25 9.42 3.50
C LYS A 158 -16.88 9.72 4.11
N LEU A 159 -15.89 10.05 3.29
CA LEU A 159 -14.53 10.35 3.75
C LEU A 159 -14.45 11.68 4.51
N VAL A 160 -15.24 12.69 4.14
CA VAL A 160 -15.38 13.93 4.93
C VAL A 160 -15.97 13.64 6.31
N ALA A 161 -17.04 12.84 6.40
CA ALA A 161 -17.61 12.46 7.69
C ALA A 161 -16.61 11.67 8.56
N ARG A 162 -15.83 10.78 7.93
CA ARG A 162 -14.74 10.05 8.59
C ARG A 162 -13.65 10.99 9.11
N ALA A 163 -13.20 11.96 8.31
CA ALA A 163 -12.20 12.94 8.72
C ALA A 163 -12.65 13.71 9.96
N VAL A 164 -13.90 14.21 9.98
CA VAL A 164 -14.49 14.87 11.16
C VAL A 164 -14.47 13.95 12.38
N GLY A 165 -14.91 12.69 12.21
CA GLY A 165 -14.90 11.70 13.29
C GLY A 165 -13.50 11.43 13.84
N ILE A 166 -12.48 11.36 12.99
CA ILE A 166 -11.09 11.15 13.38
C ILE A 166 -10.57 12.34 14.19
N VAL A 167 -10.80 13.58 13.75
CA VAL A 167 -10.39 14.77 14.51
C VAL A 167 -11.08 14.79 15.88
N MET A 168 -12.39 14.52 15.94
CA MET A 168 -13.12 14.45 17.21
C MET A 168 -12.57 13.35 18.13
N GLN A 169 -12.36 12.14 17.61
CA GLN A 169 -11.87 11.02 18.40
C GLN A 169 -10.45 11.28 18.94
N THR A 170 -9.61 11.96 18.16
CA THR A 170 -8.20 12.19 18.52
C THR A 170 -8.06 13.36 19.51
N THR A 171 -8.93 14.36 19.42
CA THR A 171 -8.78 15.64 20.16
C THR A 171 -9.82 15.88 21.24
N GLY A 172 -10.92 15.12 21.24
CA GLY A 172 -12.07 15.34 22.12
C GLY A 172 -12.92 16.56 21.76
N CYS A 173 -12.65 17.23 20.63
CA CYS A 173 -13.40 18.42 20.24
C CYS A 173 -14.82 18.10 19.73
N THR A 174 -15.66 19.14 19.62
CA THR A 174 -16.98 19.02 19.00
C THR A 174 -16.90 18.84 17.49
N ALA A 175 -17.97 18.32 16.87
CA ALA A 175 -18.06 18.20 15.42
C ALA A 175 -17.95 19.56 14.69
N GLN A 176 -18.43 20.64 15.32
CA GLN A 176 -18.32 21.99 14.75
C GLN A 176 -16.87 22.48 14.74
N GLN A 177 -16.13 22.26 15.83
CA GLN A 177 -14.70 22.59 15.91
C GLN A 177 -13.88 21.75 14.91
N ALA A 178 -14.14 20.45 14.83
CA ALA A 178 -13.47 19.56 13.88
C ALA A 178 -13.67 20.01 12.42
N ARG A 179 -14.91 20.38 12.04
CA ARG A 179 -15.20 20.92 10.70
C ARG A 179 -14.44 22.20 10.42
N ARG A 180 -14.45 23.14 11.37
CA ARG A 180 -13.70 24.40 11.22
C ARG A 180 -12.20 24.16 11.05
N ALA A 181 -11.61 23.28 11.85
CA ALA A 181 -10.19 22.94 11.75
C ALA A 181 -9.86 22.30 10.39
N LEU A 182 -10.70 21.38 9.91
CA LEU A 182 -10.53 20.77 8.58
C LEU A 182 -10.68 21.80 7.46
N ASP A 183 -11.64 22.71 7.53
CA ASP A 183 -11.82 23.75 6.52
C ASP A 183 -10.62 24.71 6.47
N GLN A 184 -10.10 25.10 7.64
CA GLN A 184 -8.93 25.98 7.75
C GLN A 184 -7.63 25.34 7.26
N THR A 185 -7.52 24.02 7.34
CA THR A 185 -6.30 23.27 6.98
C THR A 185 -6.35 22.69 5.57
N GLY A 186 -7.36 23.04 4.76
CA GLY A 186 -7.52 22.49 3.42
C GLY A 186 -7.88 21.00 3.41
N LYS A 187 -8.55 20.53 4.47
CA LYS A 187 -8.92 19.13 4.74
C LYS A 187 -7.77 18.19 5.09
N ASP A 188 -6.61 18.74 5.43
CA ASP A 188 -5.49 17.97 6.00
C ASP A 188 -5.83 17.55 7.44
N VAL A 189 -6.08 16.26 7.62
CA VAL A 189 -6.54 15.71 8.91
C VAL A 189 -5.43 15.72 9.96
N LYS A 190 -4.17 15.46 9.59
CA LYS A 190 -3.03 15.53 10.52
C LYS A 190 -2.84 16.95 11.03
N LEU A 191 -2.87 17.91 10.12
CA LEU A 191 -2.71 19.32 10.45
C LEU A 191 -3.89 19.82 11.31
N ALA A 192 -5.12 19.43 10.98
CA ALA A 192 -6.30 19.75 11.77
C ALA A 192 -6.19 19.20 13.20
N ILE A 193 -5.72 17.97 13.38
CA ILE A 193 -5.48 17.38 14.70
C ILE A 193 -4.40 18.18 15.45
N LEU A 194 -3.27 18.45 14.80
CA LEU A 194 -2.14 19.12 15.43
C LEU A 194 -2.52 20.53 15.91
N VAL A 195 -3.16 21.33 15.06
CA VAL A 195 -3.66 22.67 15.41
C VAL A 195 -4.66 22.60 16.56
N THR A 196 -5.58 21.61 16.52
CA THR A 196 -6.62 21.47 17.56
C THR A 196 -6.04 21.05 18.92
N ILE A 197 -5.01 20.20 18.96
CA ILE A 197 -4.38 19.75 20.21
C ILE A 197 -3.45 20.81 20.79
N THR A 198 -2.64 21.44 19.95
CA THR A 198 -1.53 22.30 20.40
C THR A 198 -1.92 23.78 20.50
N GLY A 199 -2.97 24.21 19.78
CA GLY A 199 -3.32 25.62 19.63
C GLY A 199 -2.35 26.41 18.75
N MET A 200 -1.40 25.75 18.08
CA MET A 200 -0.45 26.40 17.16
C MET A 200 -1.15 27.08 15.99
N GLY A 201 -0.53 28.12 15.45
CA GLY A 201 -0.93 28.67 14.16
C GLY A 201 -0.73 27.65 13.03
N ILE A 202 -1.52 27.73 11.96
CA ILE A 202 -1.50 26.74 10.86
C ILE A 202 -0.10 26.59 10.24
N GLU A 203 0.59 27.70 9.99
CA GLU A 203 1.95 27.68 9.40
C GLU A 203 3.00 27.11 10.35
N GLU A 204 2.86 27.37 11.65
CA GLU A 204 3.74 26.80 12.68
C GLU A 204 3.52 25.29 12.81
N ALA A 205 2.25 24.86 12.87
CA ALA A 205 1.88 23.46 12.93
C ALA A 205 2.34 22.69 11.67
N ARG A 206 2.23 23.30 10.48
CA ARG A 206 2.71 22.71 9.23
C ARG A 206 4.22 22.49 9.28
N LYS A 207 4.99 23.51 9.68
CA LYS A 207 6.44 23.38 9.88
C LYS A 207 6.80 22.33 10.92
N ALA A 208 6.06 22.26 12.03
CA ALA A 208 6.29 21.24 13.06
C ALA A 208 6.05 19.82 12.53
N LEU A 209 5.02 19.62 11.70
CA LEU A 209 4.72 18.34 11.07
C LEU A 209 5.78 17.95 10.04
N ASP A 210 6.25 18.90 9.23
CA ASP A 210 7.31 18.70 8.24
C ASP A 210 8.64 18.34 8.92
N ASN A 211 9.02 19.07 9.98
CA ASN A 211 10.21 18.79 10.79
C ASN A 211 10.14 17.42 11.49
N ALA A 212 8.92 16.96 11.80
CA ALA A 212 8.67 15.64 12.35
C ALA A 212 8.66 14.52 11.28
N GLY A 213 8.88 14.83 10.00
CA GLY A 213 8.82 13.88 8.89
C GLY A 213 7.41 13.34 8.64
N GLY A 214 6.37 14.14 8.91
CA GLY A 214 4.98 13.75 8.76
C GLY A 214 4.43 12.86 9.89
N PHE A 215 5.21 12.58 10.94
CA PHE A 215 4.79 11.80 12.10
C PHE A 215 4.07 12.68 13.12
N LEU A 216 2.74 12.59 13.15
CA LEU A 216 1.90 13.37 14.05
C LEU A 216 2.28 13.21 15.54
N ARG A 217 2.62 11.99 15.99
CA ARG A 217 3.04 11.72 17.39
C ARG A 217 4.29 12.51 17.78
N LYS A 218 5.25 12.63 16.86
CA LYS A 218 6.48 13.41 17.08
C LYS A 218 6.17 14.92 17.08
N ALA A 219 5.30 15.38 16.18
CA ALA A 219 4.91 16.78 16.08
C ALA A 219 4.14 17.28 17.31
N ILE A 220 3.32 16.42 17.95
CA ILE A 220 2.62 16.74 19.20
C ILE A 220 3.59 16.81 20.40
N GLY A 221 4.76 16.17 20.32
CA GLY A 221 5.73 16.10 21.42
C GLY A 221 5.44 14.99 22.44
N GLU A 222 4.61 13.99 22.09
CA GLU A 222 4.44 12.81 22.94
C GLU A 222 5.73 11.99 22.97
N LYS A 223 6.39 11.92 24.14
CA LYS A 223 7.52 11.00 24.36
C LYS A 223 7.04 9.57 24.11
N THR A 224 7.76 8.87 23.24
CA THR A 224 7.44 7.53 22.74
C THR A 224 7.29 6.55 23.92
N LEU A 225 6.07 6.04 24.13
CA LEU A 225 5.82 4.70 24.69
C LEU A 225 5.92 3.69 23.54
#